data_AF-A0A059DC40-F1
#
_entry.id   AF-A0A059DC40-F1
#
_cell.length_a   1.000
_cell.length_b   1.000
_cell.length_c   1.000
_cell.angle_alpha   90.00
_cell.angle_beta   90.00
_cell.angle_gamma   90.00
#
_symmetry.space_group_name_H-M   'P 1'
#
loop_
_entity.id
_entity.type
_entity.pdbx_description
1 polymer ?
#
loop_
_entity_poly.entity_id
_entity_poly.type
_entity_poly.pdbx_seq_one_letter_code
_entity_poly.pdbx_strand_id
1 'polypeptide(L)'
;KLRGVGGALISVALIDANTGDVITSGLESSIKLDVVVLEGDFNKDDEDDWAHEEFEKFVVKERQQKGLLLTGDLQVTLKGGIGELGELIFTDNSSWNRSKRFRIGLKKASGYCGNTRIREAKTDAFRVKEHRGESSKKHDIPAFGDEIWRLKMIAKDGKYHQKLSEAGIHKVGDFLLQLFTDPMKLKEILGISSNSTKWDTLENHARSCKLNWKLYLYCTDGTRKHGAVFNTDRQLIGLIKDRVYCATDRLSADDL
;
A
#
# COMPACT_ATOMS: atom_id res chain seq x y z
N LYS A 1 9.32 -5.06 -0.69
CA LYS A 1 9.38 -5.69 -2.03
C LYS A 1 9.48 -4.62 -3.09
N LEU A 2 10.41 -4.76 -4.03
CA LEU A 2 10.58 -3.87 -5.17
C LEU A 2 9.71 -4.36 -6.34
N ARG A 3 9.04 -3.44 -7.04
CA ARG A 3 8.25 -3.72 -8.25
C ARG A 3 8.26 -2.48 -9.16
N GLY A 4 8.07 -2.68 -10.46
CA GLY A 4 7.81 -1.60 -11.40
C GLY A 4 6.47 -0.91 -11.13
N VAL A 5 6.28 0.24 -11.76
CA VAL A 5 5.02 1.00 -11.70
C VAL A 5 3.85 0.10 -12.13
N GLY A 6 2.75 0.12 -11.37
CA GLY A 6 1.60 -0.76 -11.63
C GLY A 6 1.85 -2.25 -11.37
N GLY A 7 2.98 -2.62 -10.74
CA GLY A 7 3.35 -4.01 -10.52
C GLY A 7 4.08 -4.66 -11.69
N ALA A 8 4.49 -3.89 -12.69
CA ALA A 8 5.26 -4.37 -13.84
C ALA A 8 6.61 -4.99 -13.44
N LEU A 9 7.12 -5.86 -14.32
CA LEU A 9 8.47 -6.39 -14.23
C LEU A 9 9.48 -5.27 -14.51
N ILE A 10 10.68 -5.39 -13.92
CA ILE A 10 11.77 -4.43 -14.12
C ILE A 10 12.77 -5.07 -15.05
N SER A 11 12.92 -4.50 -16.25
CA SER A 11 13.86 -4.98 -17.27
C SER A 11 15.14 -4.16 -17.26
N VAL A 12 16.25 -4.79 -17.64
CA VAL A 12 17.58 -4.21 -17.79
C VAL A 12 18.02 -4.48 -19.22
N ALA A 13 18.51 -3.45 -19.91
CA ALA A 13 19.03 -3.56 -21.26
C ALA A 13 20.48 -3.09 -21.32
N LEU A 14 21.30 -3.78 -22.08
CA LEU A 14 22.65 -3.34 -22.44
C LEU A 14 22.56 -2.48 -23.69
N ILE A 15 22.97 -1.22 -23.56
CA ILE A 15 22.86 -0.21 -24.61
C ILE A 15 24.26 0.14 -25.13
N ASP A 16 24.39 0.22 -26.45
CA ASP A 16 25.58 0.77 -27.10
C ASP A 16 25.61 2.30 -26.92
N ALA A 17 26.70 2.82 -26.35
CA ALA A 17 26.80 4.23 -26.00
C ALA A 17 26.85 5.19 -27.20
N ASN A 18 27.20 4.70 -28.40
CA ASN A 18 27.32 5.53 -29.60
C ASN A 18 25.98 5.58 -30.37
N THR A 19 25.28 4.46 -30.42
CA THR A 19 24.06 4.29 -31.23
C THR A 19 22.78 4.42 -30.41
N GLY A 20 22.84 4.12 -29.11
CA GLY A 20 21.66 4.03 -28.24
C GLY A 20 20.86 2.74 -28.42
N ASP A 21 21.32 1.82 -29.28
CA ASP A 21 20.64 0.57 -29.57
C ASP A 21 20.99 -0.53 -28.56
N VAL A 22 20.08 -1.49 -28.41
CA VAL A 22 20.31 -2.67 -27.57
C VAL A 22 21.35 -3.58 -28.24
N ILE A 23 22.39 -3.95 -27.50
CA ILE A 23 23.41 -4.89 -27.96
C ILE A 23 22.85 -6.31 -27.87
N THR A 24 22.36 -6.84 -28.99
CA THR A 24 21.68 -8.14 -29.06
C THR A 24 22.60 -9.33 -29.32
N SER A 25 23.86 -9.10 -29.68
CA SER A 25 24.84 -10.13 -30.03
C SER A 25 26.21 -9.88 -29.40
N GLY A 26 27.04 -10.92 -29.30
CA GLY A 26 28.36 -10.85 -28.66
C GLY A 26 28.37 -11.41 -27.24
N LEU A 27 29.55 -11.51 -26.64
CA LEU A 27 29.73 -12.04 -25.28
C LEU A 27 29.07 -11.13 -24.24
N GLU A 28 29.02 -9.84 -24.53
CA GLU A 28 28.41 -8.77 -23.73
C GLU A 28 26.90 -8.95 -23.61
N SER A 29 26.24 -9.40 -24.67
CA SER A 29 24.78 -9.59 -24.73
C SER A 29 24.27 -10.69 -23.79
N SER A 30 25.16 -11.53 -23.26
CA SER A 30 24.86 -12.63 -22.33
C SER A 30 25.56 -12.46 -20.98
N ILE A 31 25.95 -11.22 -20.62
CA ILE A 31 26.66 -10.94 -19.38
C ILE A 31 25.78 -11.17 -18.15
N LYS A 32 26.43 -11.56 -17.05
CA LYS A 32 25.83 -11.61 -15.73
C LYS A 32 26.11 -10.32 -14.95
N LEU A 33 25.08 -9.75 -14.34
CA LEU A 33 25.14 -8.53 -13.55
C LEU A 33 24.77 -8.82 -12.09
N ASP A 34 25.50 -8.20 -11.17
CA ASP A 34 25.19 -8.17 -9.75
C ASP A 34 24.31 -6.95 -9.43
N VAL A 35 23.28 -7.17 -8.64
CA VAL A 35 22.38 -6.13 -8.14
C VAL A 35 22.92 -5.61 -6.80
N VAL A 36 23.14 -4.31 -6.73
CA VAL A 36 23.63 -3.63 -5.52
C VAL A 36 22.70 -2.50 -5.11
N VAL A 37 22.78 -2.10 -3.84
CA VAL A 37 22.07 -0.92 -3.33
C VAL A 37 23.04 0.25 -3.30
N LEU A 38 22.64 1.38 -3.85
CA LEU A 38 23.41 2.62 -3.85
C LEU A 38 22.74 3.67 -2.94
N GLU A 39 23.56 4.54 -2.38
CA GLU A 39 23.09 5.72 -1.65
C GLU A 39 22.26 6.62 -2.57
N GLY A 40 21.14 7.13 -2.06
CA GLY A 40 20.21 7.92 -2.86
C GLY A 40 20.75 9.27 -3.37
N ASP A 41 21.86 9.74 -2.83
CA ASP A 41 22.56 10.94 -3.30
C ASP A 41 23.71 10.64 -4.27
N PHE A 42 23.90 9.38 -4.66
CA PHE A 42 24.78 9.04 -5.78
C PHE A 42 24.33 9.80 -7.03
N ASN A 43 25.28 10.50 -7.64
CA ASN A 43 25.13 11.21 -8.90
C ASN A 43 23.86 12.07 -8.94
N LYS A 44 23.84 13.12 -8.11
CA LYS A 44 22.72 14.07 -7.95
C LYS A 44 22.51 15.01 -9.13
N ASP A 45 23.56 15.24 -9.91
CA ASP A 45 23.56 16.17 -11.04
C ASP A 45 23.17 15.47 -12.35
N ASP A 46 22.78 14.19 -12.28
CA ASP A 46 22.38 13.34 -13.40
C ASP A 46 23.40 13.33 -14.56
N GLU A 47 24.67 13.52 -14.25
CA GLU A 47 25.75 13.29 -15.20
C GLU A 47 25.92 11.79 -15.42
N ASP A 48 25.65 11.30 -16.63
CA ASP A 48 25.69 9.87 -16.94
C ASP A 48 27.11 9.28 -17.06
N ASP A 49 28.14 10.06 -16.68
CA ASP A 49 29.53 9.64 -16.64
C ASP A 49 30.08 9.68 -15.22
N TRP A 50 30.46 8.51 -14.71
CA TRP A 50 31.15 8.35 -13.42
C TRP A 50 32.26 7.30 -13.52
N ALA A 51 33.26 7.45 -12.66
CA ALA A 51 34.33 6.48 -12.53
C ALA A 51 33.85 5.22 -11.78
N HIS A 52 34.47 4.08 -12.05
CA HIS A 52 34.10 2.82 -11.37
C HIS A 52 34.33 2.91 -9.85
N GLU A 53 35.41 3.58 -9.43
CA GLU A 53 35.75 3.81 -8.03
C GLU A 53 34.71 4.67 -7.32
N GLU A 54 34.12 5.63 -8.05
CA GLU A 54 33.04 6.45 -7.53
C GLU A 54 31.80 5.59 -7.27
N PHE A 55 31.39 4.76 -8.24
CA PHE A 55 30.26 3.85 -8.07
C PHE A 55 30.41 2.97 -6.82
N GLU A 56 31.57 2.32 -6.66
CA GLU A 56 31.84 1.44 -5.51
C GLU A 56 31.80 2.17 -4.17
N LYS A 57 32.16 3.46 -4.13
CA LYS A 57 32.10 4.29 -2.91
C LYS A 57 30.66 4.52 -2.43
N PHE A 58 29.69 4.57 -3.34
CA PHE A 58 28.29 4.80 -3.02
C PHE A 58 27.49 3.52 -2.82
N VAL A 59 28.10 2.34 -2.97
CA VAL A 59 27.47 1.06 -2.60
C VAL A 59 27.23 1.05 -1.09
N VAL A 60 25.95 0.94 -0.71
CA VAL A 60 25.52 0.97 0.69
C VAL A 60 25.98 -0.30 1.39
N LYS A 61 26.76 -0.12 2.45
CA LYS A 61 27.08 -1.19 3.38
C LYS A 61 25.96 -1.35 4.39
N GLU A 62 25.73 -2.60 4.81
CA GLU A 62 24.75 -2.93 5.83
C GLU A 62 25.05 -2.24 7.16
N ARG A 63 23.98 -1.98 7.94
CA ARG A 63 24.12 -1.50 9.32
C ARG A 63 24.73 -2.59 10.19
N GLN A 64 25.66 -2.22 11.07
CA GLN A 64 26.17 -3.16 12.07
C GLN A 64 24.99 -3.76 12.84
N GLN A 65 24.95 -5.10 12.93
CA GLN A 65 23.88 -5.93 13.52
C GLN A 65 22.61 -6.14 12.69
N LYS A 66 22.47 -5.54 11.50
CA LYS A 66 21.42 -5.93 10.52
C LYS A 66 22.07 -6.70 9.38
N GLY A 67 21.45 -7.81 8.97
CA GLY A 67 21.91 -8.58 7.81
C GLY A 67 21.68 -7.85 6.49
N LEU A 68 21.80 -8.59 5.38
CA LEU A 68 21.71 -8.10 4.00
C LEU A 68 20.60 -7.07 3.79
N LEU A 69 20.96 -5.87 3.29
CA LEU A 69 20.01 -4.76 3.04
C LEU A 69 18.99 -5.10 1.95
N LEU A 70 19.38 -5.95 1.00
CA LEU A 70 18.58 -6.43 -0.10
C LEU A 70 18.71 -7.96 -0.17
N THR A 71 17.57 -8.64 -0.34
CA THR A 71 17.47 -10.10 -0.42
C THR A 71 16.65 -10.53 -1.63
N GLY A 72 16.78 -11.78 -2.04
CA GLY A 72 16.12 -12.35 -3.22
C GLY A 72 17.11 -12.57 -4.38
N ASP A 73 16.67 -12.31 -5.61
CA ASP A 73 17.43 -12.58 -6.84
C ASP A 73 18.44 -11.46 -7.14
N LEU A 74 19.56 -11.47 -6.43
CA LEU A 74 20.60 -10.42 -6.51
C LEU A 74 21.49 -10.51 -7.77
N GLN A 75 21.16 -11.39 -8.72
CA GLN A 75 21.90 -11.54 -9.97
C GLN A 75 20.93 -11.66 -11.14
N VAL A 76 21.25 -10.97 -12.23
CA VAL A 76 20.51 -11.04 -13.49
C VAL A 76 21.47 -11.47 -14.61
N THR A 77 21.02 -12.37 -15.47
CA THR A 77 21.77 -12.76 -16.68
C THR A 77 21.06 -12.19 -17.88
N LEU A 78 21.77 -11.41 -18.69
CA LEU A 78 21.22 -10.90 -19.94
C LEU A 78 21.09 -12.03 -20.96
N LYS A 79 20.08 -11.94 -21.83
CA LYS A 79 19.86 -12.82 -22.97
C LYS A 79 19.56 -11.95 -24.17
N GLY A 80 20.47 -11.90 -25.13
CA GLY A 80 20.34 -10.99 -26.27
C GLY A 80 20.31 -9.52 -25.83
N GLY A 81 21.10 -9.16 -24.81
CA GLY A 81 21.21 -7.79 -24.31
C GLY A 81 20.13 -7.38 -23.31
N ILE A 82 19.12 -8.21 -23.05
CA ILE A 82 18.01 -7.87 -22.15
C ILE A 82 17.93 -8.90 -21.02
N GLY A 83 17.71 -8.43 -19.79
CA GLY A 83 17.47 -9.25 -18.61
C GLY A 83 16.30 -8.70 -17.80
N GLU A 84 15.71 -9.54 -16.97
CA GLU A 84 14.64 -9.13 -16.04
C GLU A 84 15.12 -9.33 -14.61
N LEU A 85 14.87 -8.34 -13.76
CA LEU A 85 15.15 -8.46 -12.34
C LEU A 85 14.11 -9.37 -11.70
N GLY A 86 14.60 -10.33 -10.91
CA GLY A 86 13.76 -11.23 -10.13
C GLY A 86 13.17 -10.57 -8.90
N GLU A 87 12.80 -11.38 -7.91
CA GLU A 87 12.22 -10.85 -6.67
C GLU A 87 13.29 -10.18 -5.81
N LEU A 88 13.09 -8.89 -5.51
CA LEU A 88 13.98 -8.11 -4.66
C LEU A 88 13.23 -7.55 -3.44
N ILE A 89 13.76 -7.79 -2.25
CA ILE A 89 13.15 -7.39 -0.97
C ILE A 89 14.18 -6.65 -0.12
N PHE A 90 13.89 -5.38 0.14
CA PHE A 90 14.62 -4.59 1.14
C PHE A 90 14.26 -5.06 2.55
N THR A 91 15.27 -5.24 3.38
CA THR A 91 15.15 -5.65 4.79
C THR A 91 15.18 -4.48 5.76
N ASP A 92 15.63 -3.31 5.29
CA ASP A 92 15.64 -2.06 6.07
C ASP A 92 15.02 -0.91 5.28
N ASN A 93 14.59 0.11 6.02
CA ASN A 93 14.07 1.34 5.45
C ASN A 93 15.21 2.29 5.08
N SER A 94 14.94 3.27 4.23
CA SER A 94 15.94 4.26 3.82
C SER A 94 16.02 5.46 4.76
N SER A 95 15.34 5.50 5.91
CA SER A 95 15.28 6.74 6.72
C SER A 95 16.57 7.04 7.50
N TRP A 96 17.41 6.03 7.70
CA TRP A 96 18.63 6.13 8.50
C TRP A 96 19.84 6.66 7.72
N ASN A 97 19.80 6.59 6.39
CA ASN A 97 20.89 7.11 5.58
C ASN A 97 20.73 8.62 5.36
N ARG A 98 21.82 9.28 4.97
CA ARG A 98 21.86 10.75 4.80
C ARG A 98 20.85 11.24 3.75
N SER A 99 20.73 10.51 2.65
CA SER A 99 19.88 10.86 1.50
C SER A 99 18.39 10.58 1.74
N LYS A 100 18.06 9.80 2.78
CA LYS A 100 16.73 9.25 3.08
C LYS A 100 16.13 8.39 1.95
N ARG A 101 16.94 7.97 0.97
CA ARG A 101 16.55 7.28 -0.26
C ARG A 101 17.62 6.26 -0.65
N PHE A 102 17.23 5.25 -1.41
CA PHE A 102 18.16 4.32 -2.05
C PHE A 102 17.99 4.36 -3.57
N ARG A 103 19.00 3.89 -4.29
CA ARG A 103 18.92 3.52 -5.71
C ARG A 103 19.27 2.04 -5.84
N ILE A 104 18.81 1.40 -6.91
CA ILE A 104 19.35 0.10 -7.33
C ILE A 104 20.46 0.36 -8.34
N GLY A 105 21.61 -0.25 -8.13
CA GLY A 105 22.72 -0.30 -9.06
C GLY A 105 22.86 -1.68 -9.67
N LEU A 106 23.33 -1.75 -10.91
CA LEU A 106 23.78 -2.98 -11.54
C LEU A 106 25.22 -2.85 -11.99
N LYS A 107 26.06 -3.82 -11.65
CA LYS A 107 27.44 -3.90 -12.11
C LYS A 107 27.76 -5.27 -12.69
N LYS A 108 28.78 -5.36 -13.54
CA LYS A 108 29.21 -6.65 -14.09
C LYS A 108 29.67 -7.60 -12.97
N ALA A 109 29.25 -8.86 -13.05
CA ALA A 109 29.73 -9.90 -12.15
C ALA A 109 31.19 -10.25 -12.47
N SER A 110 31.94 -10.69 -11.46
CA SER A 110 33.34 -11.10 -11.63
C SER A 110 33.46 -12.28 -12.60
N GLY A 111 34.52 -12.27 -13.43
CA GLY A 111 34.80 -13.36 -14.39
C GLY A 111 34.08 -13.27 -15.74
N TYR A 112 33.25 -12.24 -15.98
CA TYR A 112 32.57 -12.03 -17.26
C TYR A 112 33.19 -10.87 -18.05
N CYS A 113 33.24 -11.02 -19.37
CA CYS A 113 33.59 -9.94 -20.33
C CYS A 113 34.98 -9.30 -20.12
N GLY A 114 35.94 -10.05 -19.56
CA GLY A 114 37.35 -9.67 -19.46
C GLY A 114 37.58 -8.21 -19.04
N ASN A 115 38.39 -7.50 -19.84
CA ASN A 115 38.76 -6.10 -19.62
C ASN A 115 37.77 -5.09 -20.25
N THR A 116 36.69 -5.54 -20.89
CA THR A 116 35.71 -4.62 -21.48
C THR A 116 35.04 -3.80 -20.38
N ARG A 117 35.07 -2.48 -20.56
CA ARG A 117 34.41 -1.53 -19.65
C ARG A 117 32.94 -1.42 -20.04
N ILE A 118 32.08 -2.02 -19.22
CA ILE A 118 30.62 -1.82 -19.27
C ILE A 118 30.28 -0.87 -18.13
N ARG A 119 29.60 0.24 -18.44
CA ARG A 119 29.16 1.22 -17.44
C ARG A 119 28.06 0.60 -16.58
N GLU A 120 28.10 0.87 -15.29
CA GLU A 120 27.08 0.43 -14.35
C GLU A 120 25.73 1.08 -14.66
N ALA A 121 24.63 0.41 -14.34
CA ALA A 121 23.30 1.02 -14.42
C ALA A 121 22.88 1.51 -13.03
N LYS A 122 22.09 2.60 -12.98
CA LYS A 122 21.41 3.07 -11.77
C LYS A 122 19.93 3.29 -12.04
N THR A 123 19.10 3.14 -11.02
CA THR A 123 17.71 3.65 -11.04
C THR A 123 17.65 5.08 -10.51
N ASP A 124 16.49 5.70 -10.67
CA ASP A 124 16.10 6.86 -9.87
C ASP A 124 16.10 6.54 -8.38
N ALA A 125 16.30 7.58 -7.56
CA ALA A 125 16.32 7.45 -6.11
C ALA A 125 14.91 7.38 -5.54
N PHE A 126 14.61 6.33 -4.78
CA PHE A 126 13.31 6.09 -4.16
C PHE A 126 13.40 5.90 -2.64
N ARG A 127 12.30 6.19 -1.95
CA ARG A 127 12.19 5.95 -0.51
C ARG A 127 11.79 4.51 -0.24
N VAL A 128 12.57 3.82 0.60
CA VAL A 128 12.17 2.53 1.15
C VAL A 128 11.58 2.78 2.52
N LYS A 129 10.29 2.48 2.67
CA LYS A 129 9.60 2.63 3.94
C LYS A 129 9.61 1.31 4.69
N GLU A 130 9.74 1.39 6.00
CA GLU A 130 9.49 0.25 6.87
C GLU A 130 8.01 -0.16 6.70
N HIS A 131 7.72 -1.46 6.79
CA HIS A 131 6.34 -1.97 6.76
C HIS A 131 5.51 -1.53 7.99
N ARG A 132 6.11 -0.74 8.89
CA ARG A 132 5.47 -0.25 10.11
C ARG A 132 4.27 0.64 9.75
N GLY A 133 3.08 0.21 10.19
CA GLY A 133 1.82 0.93 9.98
C GLY A 133 1.10 0.59 8.67
N GLU A 134 1.61 -0.31 7.82
CA GLU A 134 0.91 -0.78 6.61
C GLU A 134 -0.46 -1.38 6.98
N SER A 135 -0.48 -2.23 8.02
CA SER A 135 -1.72 -2.78 8.58
C SER A 135 -2.67 -1.71 9.11
N SER A 136 -2.16 -0.53 9.49
CA SER A 136 -2.93 0.56 10.08
C SER A 136 -3.30 1.65 9.06
N LYS A 137 -2.93 1.51 7.78
CA LYS A 137 -3.25 2.49 6.73
C LYS A 137 -4.76 2.61 6.57
N LYS A 138 -5.24 3.85 6.50
CA LYS A 138 -6.61 4.13 6.09
C LYS A 138 -6.74 3.87 4.60
N HIS A 139 -7.83 3.27 4.17
CA HIS A 139 -8.13 3.16 2.75
C HIS A 139 -8.64 4.51 2.27
N ASP A 140 -8.13 5.01 1.13
CA ASP A 140 -8.59 6.30 0.57
C ASP A 140 -10.06 6.23 0.11
N ILE A 141 -10.46 5.04 -0.39
CA ILE A 141 -11.84 4.66 -0.66
C ILE A 141 -12.12 3.41 0.18
N PRO A 142 -12.91 3.51 1.26
CA PRO A 142 -13.24 2.35 2.06
C PRO A 142 -14.20 1.42 1.30
N ALA A 143 -14.09 0.13 1.56
CA ALA A 143 -15.00 -0.90 1.09
C ALA A 143 -16.07 -1.19 2.15
N PHE A 144 -17.23 -1.67 1.71
CA PHE A 144 -18.36 -1.98 2.60
C PHE A 144 -18.02 -2.99 3.70
N GLY A 145 -17.20 -4.00 3.38
CA GLY A 145 -16.74 -5.02 4.31
C GLY A 145 -15.51 -4.65 5.14
N ASP A 146 -14.95 -3.45 4.96
CA ASP A 146 -13.80 -3.01 5.75
C ASP A 146 -14.18 -2.87 7.22
N GLU A 147 -13.21 -3.18 8.10
CA GLU A 147 -13.29 -2.84 9.51
C GLU A 147 -13.48 -1.33 9.72
N ILE A 148 -14.28 -0.95 10.71
CA ILE A 148 -14.70 0.45 10.91
C ILE A 148 -13.53 1.40 11.20
N TRP A 149 -12.46 0.89 11.82
CA TRP A 149 -11.24 1.65 12.04
C TRP A 149 -10.47 1.93 10.75
N ARG A 150 -10.88 1.45 9.57
CA ARG A 150 -10.34 1.89 8.27
C ARG A 150 -10.84 3.29 7.87
N LEU A 151 -11.93 3.79 8.47
CA LEU A 151 -12.38 5.16 8.22
C LEU A 151 -11.41 6.18 8.83
N LYS A 152 -11.29 7.34 8.16
CA LYS A 152 -10.63 8.52 8.73
C LYS A 152 -11.29 8.89 10.06
N MET A 153 -10.52 9.45 10.99
CA MET A 153 -10.94 9.82 12.37
C MET A 153 -11.15 8.66 13.36
N ILE A 154 -11.30 7.41 12.93
CA ILE A 154 -11.50 6.26 13.84
C ILE A 154 -10.19 5.50 14.04
N ALA A 155 -9.45 5.71 15.12
CA ALA A 155 -8.25 4.93 15.38
C ALA A 155 -8.59 3.48 15.79
N LYS A 156 -7.80 2.50 15.32
CA LYS A 156 -7.90 1.11 15.79
C LYS A 156 -7.67 1.09 17.31
N ASP A 157 -8.54 0.39 18.01
CA ASP A 157 -8.58 0.30 19.49
C ASP A 157 -8.70 1.66 20.21
N GLY A 158 -9.07 2.72 19.48
CA GLY A 158 -9.30 4.05 20.03
C GLY A 158 -10.71 4.23 20.59
N LYS A 159 -10.95 5.38 21.24
CA LYS A 159 -12.22 5.71 21.90
C LYS A 159 -13.45 5.59 21.00
N TYR A 160 -13.38 6.05 19.75
CA TYR A 160 -14.51 5.92 18.81
C TYR A 160 -14.71 4.48 18.34
N HIS A 161 -13.63 3.71 18.17
CA HIS A 161 -13.72 2.30 17.80
C HIS A 161 -14.42 1.48 18.88
N GLN A 162 -14.06 1.70 20.15
CA GLN A 162 -14.71 1.05 21.30
C GLN A 162 -16.20 1.41 21.40
N LYS A 163 -16.54 2.70 21.36
CA LYS A 163 -17.93 3.17 21.40
C LYS A 163 -18.81 2.60 20.29
N LEU A 164 -18.28 2.54 19.07
CA LEU A 164 -19.00 1.96 17.93
C LEU A 164 -19.15 0.44 18.11
N SER A 165 -18.10 -0.23 18.59
CA SER A 165 -18.13 -1.67 18.86
C SER A 165 -19.14 -2.04 19.96
N GLU A 166 -19.22 -1.24 21.03
CA GLU A 166 -20.24 -1.39 22.09
C GLU A 166 -21.66 -1.21 21.55
N ALA A 167 -21.83 -0.37 20.53
CA ALA A 167 -23.09 -0.17 19.81
C ALA A 167 -23.32 -1.18 18.67
N GLY A 168 -22.46 -2.19 18.51
CA GLY A 168 -22.60 -3.23 17.48
C GLY A 168 -22.16 -2.81 16.06
N ILE A 169 -21.48 -1.68 15.90
CA ILE A 169 -21.03 -1.14 14.61
C ILE A 169 -19.54 -1.49 14.42
N HIS A 170 -19.24 -2.48 13.59
CA HIS A 170 -17.88 -3.01 13.42
C HIS A 170 -17.31 -2.82 12.02
N LYS A 171 -18.18 -2.75 11.01
CA LYS A 171 -17.78 -2.58 9.61
C LYS A 171 -18.20 -1.22 9.08
N VAL A 172 -17.57 -0.78 8.00
CA VAL A 172 -17.96 0.42 7.25
C VAL A 172 -19.41 0.33 6.80
N GLY A 173 -19.86 -0.87 6.40
CA GLY A 173 -21.26 -1.13 6.04
C GLY A 173 -22.24 -0.85 7.19
N ASP A 174 -21.96 -1.35 8.39
CA ASP A 174 -22.79 -1.12 9.58
C ASP A 174 -22.89 0.38 9.90
N PHE A 175 -21.76 1.09 9.78
CA PHE A 175 -21.72 2.53 10.00
C PHE A 175 -22.55 3.30 8.98
N LEU A 176 -22.48 2.93 7.70
CA LEU A 176 -23.30 3.53 6.64
C LEU A 176 -24.79 3.27 6.87
N LEU A 177 -25.14 2.05 7.27
CA LEU A 177 -26.51 1.66 7.60
C LEU A 177 -27.06 2.49 8.76
N GLN A 178 -26.28 2.65 9.83
CA GLN A 178 -26.64 3.52 10.94
C GLN A 178 -26.74 4.99 10.50
N LEU A 179 -25.80 5.47 9.68
CA LEU A 179 -25.78 6.85 9.16
C LEU A 179 -27.04 7.17 8.33
N PHE A 180 -27.51 6.24 7.50
CA PHE A 180 -28.73 6.42 6.73
C PHE A 180 -30.01 6.26 7.56
N THR A 181 -29.97 5.44 8.61
CA THR A 181 -31.10 5.18 9.50
C THR A 181 -31.35 6.35 10.44
N ASP A 182 -30.34 6.68 11.26
CA ASP A 182 -30.38 7.74 12.26
C ASP A 182 -28.95 8.32 12.47
N PRO A 183 -28.60 9.40 11.72
CA PRO A 183 -27.30 10.05 11.84
C PRO A 183 -27.12 10.75 13.19
N MET A 184 -28.21 11.17 13.85
CA MET A 184 -28.14 11.83 15.17
C MET A 184 -27.76 10.83 16.25
N LYS A 185 -28.31 9.62 16.21
CA LYS A 185 -27.91 8.53 17.12
C LYS A 185 -26.44 8.16 16.94
N LEU A 186 -25.94 8.16 15.70
CA LEU A 186 -24.52 7.91 15.43
C LEU A 186 -23.60 9.00 16.02
N LYS A 187 -24.00 10.28 15.94
CA LYS A 187 -23.32 11.39 16.60
C LYS A 187 -23.33 11.26 18.12
N GLU A 188 -24.46 10.83 18.71
CA GLU A 188 -24.62 10.56 20.14
C GLU A 188 -23.66 9.45 20.63
N ILE A 189 -23.62 8.31 19.93
CA ILE A 189 -22.71 7.20 20.24
C ILE A 189 -21.26 7.70 20.27
N LEU A 190 -20.85 8.41 19.22
CA LEU A 190 -19.50 8.97 19.13
C LEU A 190 -19.26 10.08 20.16
N GLY A 191 -20.30 10.79 20.60
CA GLY A 191 -20.20 11.99 21.43
C GLY A 191 -19.57 13.15 20.65
N ILE A 192 -19.90 13.28 19.37
CA ILE A 192 -19.40 14.33 18.49
C ILE A 192 -20.52 15.37 18.28
N SER A 193 -20.17 16.65 18.37
CA SER A 193 -21.13 17.73 18.10
C SER A 193 -21.46 17.85 16.61
N SER A 194 -22.66 18.33 16.30
CA SER A 194 -23.12 18.47 14.90
C SER A 194 -22.28 19.40 14.03
N ASN A 195 -21.54 20.34 14.63
CA ASN A 195 -20.72 21.34 13.93
C ASN A 195 -19.22 20.96 13.92
N SER A 196 -18.90 19.68 14.08
CA SER A 196 -17.52 19.22 14.15
C SER A 196 -16.96 18.90 12.77
N THR A 197 -15.83 19.52 12.42
CA THR A 197 -15.05 19.17 11.21
C THR A 197 -14.62 17.70 11.19
N LYS A 198 -14.51 17.06 12.37
CA LYS A 198 -14.24 15.62 12.50
C LYS A 198 -15.40 14.77 12.00
N TRP A 199 -16.64 15.19 12.29
CA TRP A 199 -17.84 14.51 11.79
C TRP A 199 -17.91 14.61 10.27
N ASP A 200 -17.74 15.82 9.72
CA ASP A 200 -17.81 16.04 8.27
C ASP A 200 -16.77 15.20 7.52
N THR A 201 -15.54 15.12 8.06
CA THR A 201 -14.48 14.30 7.46
C THR A 201 -14.82 12.81 7.51
N LEU A 202 -15.36 12.32 8.64
CA LEU A 202 -15.74 10.92 8.82
C LEU A 202 -16.91 10.55 7.91
N GLU A 203 -17.96 11.37 7.89
CA GLU A 203 -19.15 11.17 7.06
C GLU A 203 -18.79 11.16 5.57
N ASN A 204 -18.05 12.17 5.10
CA ASN A 204 -17.65 12.24 3.69
C ASN A 204 -16.77 11.05 3.29
N HIS A 205 -15.88 10.60 4.18
CA HIS A 205 -15.05 9.43 3.92
C HIS A 205 -15.84 8.12 3.91
N ALA A 206 -16.83 7.96 4.79
CA ALA A 206 -17.71 6.80 4.75
C ALA A 206 -18.54 6.78 3.46
N ARG A 207 -19.10 7.93 3.05
CA ARG A 207 -19.93 8.07 1.85
C ARG A 207 -19.17 7.87 0.54
N SER A 208 -17.84 7.95 0.52
CA SER A 208 -17.05 7.60 -0.67
C SER A 208 -17.01 6.09 -0.94
N CYS A 209 -17.44 5.27 0.01
CA CYS A 209 -17.67 3.84 -0.20
C CYS A 209 -18.66 3.63 -1.35
N LYS A 210 -18.24 2.90 -2.39
CA LYS A 210 -19.10 2.56 -3.52
C LYS A 210 -20.17 1.58 -3.07
N LEU A 211 -21.42 2.03 -3.05
CA LEU A 211 -22.60 1.21 -2.75
C LEU A 211 -23.15 0.65 -4.05
N ASN A 212 -23.14 -0.67 -4.20
CA ASN A 212 -23.70 -1.35 -5.38
C ASN A 212 -25.13 -1.84 -5.16
N TRP A 213 -25.80 -1.35 -4.10
CA TRP A 213 -27.08 -1.88 -3.66
C TRP A 213 -27.98 -0.76 -3.13
N LYS A 214 -29.29 -1.00 -3.15
CA LYS A 214 -30.34 -0.12 -2.60
C LYS A 214 -30.86 -0.71 -1.29
N LEU A 215 -30.98 0.14 -0.29
CA LEU A 215 -31.53 -0.23 1.00
C LEU A 215 -33.04 -0.01 1.04
N TYR A 216 -33.78 -1.03 1.45
CA TYR A 216 -35.18 -0.92 1.80
C TYR A 216 -35.34 -0.99 3.31
N LEU A 217 -35.92 0.05 3.88
CA LEU A 217 -36.22 0.17 5.30
C LEU A 217 -37.72 0.01 5.51
N TYR A 218 -38.12 -1.02 6.25
CA TYR A 218 -39.52 -1.21 6.66
C TYR A 218 -39.66 -0.86 8.14
N CYS A 219 -40.40 0.21 8.45
CA CYS A 219 -40.67 0.64 9.83
C CYS A 219 -42.13 0.38 10.19
N THR A 220 -42.36 -0.33 11.30
CA THR A 220 -43.71 -0.73 11.74
C THR A 220 -44.45 0.38 12.48
N ASP A 221 -43.75 1.38 13.02
CA ASP A 221 -44.33 2.37 13.95
C ASP A 221 -44.23 3.83 13.48
N GLY A 222 -43.74 4.09 12.26
CA GLY A 222 -43.52 5.45 11.73
C GLY A 222 -42.41 6.25 12.44
N THR A 223 -41.86 5.76 13.56
CA THR A 223 -40.87 6.45 14.38
C THR A 223 -39.42 6.01 14.10
N ARG A 224 -39.22 5.14 13.09
CA ARG A 224 -37.93 4.48 12.75
C ARG A 224 -37.22 3.84 13.96
N LYS A 225 -37.95 3.54 15.03
CA LYS A 225 -37.38 2.92 16.23
C LYS A 225 -37.15 1.43 16.02
N HIS A 226 -38.09 0.78 15.35
CA HIS A 226 -38.02 -0.62 14.99
C HIS A 226 -38.18 -0.80 13.47
N GLY A 227 -37.40 -1.70 12.89
CA GLY A 227 -37.53 -1.98 11.47
C GLY A 227 -36.65 -3.12 10.97
N ALA A 228 -36.90 -3.53 9.73
CA ALA A 228 -36.09 -4.52 9.04
C ALA A 228 -35.38 -3.90 7.83
N VAL A 229 -34.17 -4.38 7.56
CA VAL A 229 -33.22 -3.83 6.59
C VAL A 229 -32.94 -4.91 5.55
N PHE A 230 -33.31 -4.64 4.30
CA PHE A 230 -33.16 -5.58 3.19
C PHE A 230 -32.23 -5.04 2.10
N ASN A 231 -31.46 -5.94 1.48
CA ASN A 231 -30.71 -5.63 0.26
C ASN A 231 -31.62 -5.66 -0.98
N THR A 232 -31.03 -5.41 -2.16
CA THR A 232 -31.74 -5.42 -3.46
C THR A 232 -32.30 -6.79 -3.84
N ASP A 233 -31.69 -7.86 -3.36
CA ASP A 233 -32.11 -9.24 -3.59
C ASP A 233 -33.20 -9.70 -2.59
N ARG A 234 -33.74 -8.75 -1.81
CA ARG A 234 -34.75 -8.97 -0.75
C ARG A 234 -34.28 -9.90 0.38
N GLN A 235 -32.96 -10.03 0.55
CA GLN A 235 -32.39 -10.75 1.69
C GLN A 235 -32.36 -9.81 2.90
N LEU A 236 -32.77 -10.33 4.06
CA LEU A 236 -32.62 -9.63 5.33
C LEU A 236 -31.13 -9.50 5.63
N ILE A 237 -30.66 -8.27 5.84
CA ILE A 237 -29.25 -7.98 6.18
C ILE A 237 -29.11 -7.42 7.59
N GLY A 238 -30.20 -6.96 8.19
CA GLY A 238 -30.23 -6.60 9.60
C GLY A 238 -31.59 -6.10 10.08
N LEU A 239 -31.63 -5.76 11.36
CA LEU A 239 -32.77 -5.16 12.03
C LEU A 239 -32.37 -3.81 12.63
N ILE A 240 -33.36 -2.95 12.84
CA ILE A 240 -33.22 -1.74 13.65
C ILE A 240 -33.98 -1.98 14.94
N LYS A 241 -33.28 -1.88 16.06
CA LYS A 241 -33.82 -2.01 17.41
C LYS A 241 -33.48 -0.73 18.17
N ASP A 242 -34.49 -0.05 18.68
CA ASP A 242 -34.34 1.24 19.37
C ASP A 242 -33.44 2.25 18.63
N ARG A 243 -33.63 2.38 17.30
CA ARG A 243 -32.88 3.26 16.38
C ARG A 243 -31.43 2.87 16.11
N VAL A 244 -31.00 1.70 16.56
CA VAL A 244 -29.66 1.14 16.28
C VAL A 244 -29.79 0.01 15.29
N TYR A 245 -28.98 0.07 14.22
CA TYR A 245 -28.86 -1.00 13.25
C TYR A 245 -28.01 -2.16 13.80
N CYS A 246 -28.51 -3.39 13.64
CA CYS A 246 -27.84 -4.63 13.99
C CYS A 246 -27.81 -5.58 12.78
N ALA A 247 -26.62 -6.05 12.40
CA ALA A 247 -26.45 -6.98 11.29
C ALA A 247 -26.99 -8.40 11.60
N THR A 248 -27.50 -9.11 10.59
CA THR A 248 -28.13 -10.44 10.73
C THR A 248 -27.22 -11.51 11.30
N ASP A 249 -25.91 -11.42 11.07
CA ASP A 249 -24.92 -12.37 11.60
C ASP A 249 -24.75 -12.28 13.13
N ARG A 250 -25.43 -11.33 13.77
CA ARG A 250 -25.38 -11.06 15.21
C ARG A 250 -26.73 -11.08 15.90
N LEU A 251 -27.80 -11.40 15.17
CA LEU A 251 -29.12 -11.57 15.76
C LEU A 251 -29.14 -12.90 16.53
N SER A 252 -29.62 -12.86 17.77
CA SER A 252 -29.91 -14.08 18.52
C SER A 252 -31.24 -14.69 18.06
N ALA A 253 -31.52 -15.94 18.44
CA ALA A 253 -32.81 -16.57 18.16
C ALA A 253 -33.99 -15.80 18.78
N ASP A 254 -33.74 -15.01 19.83
CA ASP A 254 -34.73 -14.15 20.49
C ASP A 254 -34.95 -12.80 19.78
N ASP A 255 -34.07 -12.44 18.83
CA ASP A 255 -34.17 -11.20 18.04
C ASP A 255 -34.86 -11.40 16.66
N LEU A 256 -35.17 -12.64 16.28
CA LEU A 256 -35.76 -13.04 14.98
C LEU A 256 -37.28 -13.24 15.03
#